data_AF-A0A9D2EG38-F1
#
_entry.id   AF-A0A9D2EG38-F1
#
_cell.length_a   1.000
_cell.length_b   1.000
_cell.length_c   1.000
_cell.angle_alpha   90.00
_cell.angle_beta   90.00
_cell.angle_gamma   90.00
#
_symmetry.space_group_name_H-M   'P 1'
#
loop_
_entity.id
_entity.type
_entity.pdbx_description
1 polymer ?
#
loop_
_entity_poly.entity_id
_entity_poly.type
_entity_poly.pdbx_seq_one_letter_code
_entity_poly.pdbx_strand_id
1 'polypeptide(L)'
;LHPSILEASVAAVKAIPGLAFCGVDFLLEDHRKPLAEQEAGICELNAHAAIGNCEYPTYGAPRQVARTFMDACIQRYDLNVWDTPAEALSLRLVVRGRVTGVGYREWLRRHARNYGLDGWVRNRGRRSVEVVIAGETVAASALAAAAVLGPTRARPTSVTTEHVERPAVTGFTIVKRPPQELASVR
;
A
#
# COMPACT_ATOMS: atom_id res chain seq x y z
N LEU A 1 -25.41 -2.62 -11.60
CA LEU A 1 -24.54 -3.21 -12.63
C LEU A 1 -25.10 -4.58 -12.98
N HIS A 2 -25.35 -4.86 -14.26
CA HIS A 2 -25.88 -6.14 -14.71
C HIS A 2 -24.83 -7.27 -14.54
N PRO A 3 -25.21 -8.51 -14.15
CA PRO A 3 -24.28 -9.62 -13.96
C PRO A 3 -23.35 -9.92 -15.14
N SER A 4 -23.85 -9.83 -16.38
CA SER A 4 -23.04 -10.07 -17.59
C SER A 4 -21.82 -9.14 -17.69
N ILE A 5 -21.91 -7.92 -17.15
CA ILE A 5 -20.79 -6.95 -17.15
C ILE A 5 -19.73 -7.39 -16.13
N LEU A 6 -20.14 -7.90 -14.97
CA LEU A 6 -19.25 -8.46 -13.96
C LEU A 6 -18.51 -9.70 -14.50
N GLU A 7 -19.24 -10.61 -15.14
CA GLU A 7 -18.67 -11.82 -15.75
C GLU A 7 -17.65 -11.47 -16.84
N ALA A 8 -17.98 -10.53 -17.73
CA ALA A 8 -17.05 -10.04 -18.75
C ALA A 8 -15.80 -9.38 -18.13
N SER A 9 -15.96 -8.62 -17.05
CA SER A 9 -14.83 -8.01 -16.33
C SER A 9 -13.87 -9.08 -15.80
N VAL A 10 -14.41 -10.14 -15.17
CA VAL A 10 -13.61 -11.26 -14.66
C VAL A 10 -12.94 -12.03 -15.80
N ALA A 11 -13.64 -12.26 -16.91
CA ALA A 11 -13.10 -12.93 -18.09
C ALA A 11 -11.94 -12.14 -18.70
N ALA A 12 -12.06 -10.81 -18.80
CA ALA A 12 -11.03 -9.94 -19.34
C ALA A 12 -9.74 -9.96 -18.51
N VAL A 13 -9.83 -9.92 -17.17
CA VAL A 13 -8.67 -10.05 -16.28
C VAL A 13 -7.98 -11.39 -16.49
N LYS A 14 -8.75 -12.49 -16.51
CA LYS A 14 -8.23 -13.85 -16.68
C LYS A 14 -7.59 -14.10 -18.05
N ALA A 15 -7.97 -13.33 -19.07
CA ALA A 15 -7.40 -13.44 -20.40
C ALA A 15 -5.94 -12.96 -20.46
N ILE A 16 -5.45 -12.21 -19.47
CA ILE A 16 -4.06 -11.75 -19.39
C ILE A 16 -3.26 -12.59 -18.38
N PRO A 17 -2.32 -13.44 -18.84
CA PRO A 17 -1.49 -14.23 -17.94
C PRO A 17 -0.70 -13.38 -16.94
N GLY A 18 -0.81 -13.70 -15.66
CA GLY A 18 -0.11 -13.02 -14.57
C GLY A 18 -0.77 -11.73 -14.08
N LEU A 19 -1.90 -11.30 -14.66
CA LEU A 19 -2.67 -10.18 -14.15
C LEU A 19 -3.60 -10.63 -13.01
N ALA A 20 -3.22 -10.34 -11.77
CA ALA A 20 -3.99 -10.77 -10.59
C ALA A 20 -5.26 -9.93 -10.39
N PHE A 21 -5.18 -8.62 -10.63
CA PHE A 21 -6.28 -7.67 -10.54
C PHE A 21 -5.99 -6.47 -11.44
N CYS A 22 -7.05 -5.81 -11.93
CA CYS A 22 -6.96 -4.58 -12.70
C CYS A 22 -8.26 -3.76 -12.59
N GLY A 23 -8.23 -2.52 -13.04
CA GLY A 23 -9.43 -1.75 -13.35
C GLY A 23 -9.89 -2.11 -14.76
N VAL A 24 -11.20 -2.22 -14.97
CA VAL A 24 -11.78 -2.53 -16.27
C VAL A 24 -12.66 -1.37 -16.71
N ASP A 25 -12.23 -0.68 -17.76
CA ASP A 25 -12.97 0.45 -18.29
C ASP A 25 -13.85 -0.02 -19.43
N PHE A 26 -15.15 0.24 -19.29
CA PHE A 26 -16.17 -0.12 -20.28
C PHE A 26 -16.71 1.13 -20.97
N LEU A 27 -16.93 1.00 -22.27
CA LEU A 27 -17.86 1.83 -23.03
C LEU A 27 -19.12 0.99 -23.23
N LEU A 28 -20.26 1.48 -22.74
CA LEU A 28 -21.56 0.81 -22.86
C LEU A 28 -22.69 1.84 -22.74
N GLU A 29 -23.87 1.52 -23.26
CA GLU A 29 -25.03 2.40 -23.25
C GLU A 29 -25.70 2.48 -21.87
N ASP A 30 -25.98 1.33 -21.24
CA ASP A 30 -26.64 1.25 -19.93
C ASP A 30 -26.10 0.07 -19.10
N HIS A 31 -25.41 0.41 -18.01
CA HIS A 31 -24.78 -0.54 -17.10
C HIS A 31 -25.77 -1.46 -16.35
N ARG A 32 -27.08 -1.27 -16.53
CA ARG A 32 -28.15 -2.11 -15.94
C ARG A 32 -28.69 -3.14 -16.93
N LYS A 33 -28.42 -2.99 -18.22
CA LYS A 33 -28.83 -3.94 -19.26
C LYS A 33 -27.79 -5.04 -19.45
N PRO A 34 -28.16 -6.22 -19.96
CA PRO A 34 -27.21 -7.24 -20.38
C PRO A 34 -26.34 -6.76 -21.54
N LEU A 35 -25.13 -7.31 -21.65
CA LEU A 35 -24.20 -6.98 -22.74
C LEU A 35 -24.72 -7.42 -24.11
N ALA A 36 -25.56 -8.47 -24.16
CA ALA A 36 -26.11 -8.99 -25.41
C ALA A 36 -27.19 -8.08 -26.05
N GLU A 37 -27.70 -7.09 -25.30
CA GLU A 37 -28.81 -6.21 -25.73
C GLU A 37 -28.38 -4.75 -25.94
N GLN A 38 -27.07 -4.47 -25.97
CA GLN A 38 -26.54 -3.12 -26.16
C GLN A 38 -25.19 -3.16 -26.87
N GLU A 39 -24.80 -2.07 -27.50
CA GLU A 39 -23.41 -1.91 -27.93
C GLU A 39 -22.52 -1.68 -26.71
N ALA A 40 -21.50 -2.51 -26.56
CA ALA A 40 -20.57 -2.44 -25.44
C ALA A 40 -19.19 -2.97 -25.80
N GLY A 41 -18.16 -2.42 -25.15
CA GLY A 41 -16.78 -2.88 -25.29
C GLY A 41 -15.93 -2.50 -24.08
N ILE A 42 -14.93 -3.33 -23.78
CA ILE A 42 -13.87 -2.99 -22.84
C ILE A 42 -12.82 -2.18 -23.60
N CYS A 43 -12.59 -0.93 -23.18
CA CYS A 43 -11.63 -0.05 -23.84
C CYS A 43 -10.24 -0.09 -23.20
N GLU A 44 -10.15 -0.35 -21.89
CA GLU A 44 -8.87 -0.36 -21.18
C GLU A 44 -8.86 -1.35 -20.00
N LEU A 45 -7.68 -1.96 -19.77
CA LEU A 45 -7.37 -2.71 -18.56
C LEU A 45 -6.25 -2.00 -17.80
N ASN A 46 -6.62 -1.36 -16.69
CA ASN A 46 -5.76 -0.50 -15.90
C ASN A 46 -5.01 -1.31 -14.83
N ALA A 47 -3.68 -1.20 -14.77
CA ALA A 47 -2.88 -1.86 -13.73
C ALA A 47 -3.28 -1.45 -12.29
N HIS A 48 -3.96 -0.32 -12.14
CA HIS A 48 -4.55 0.13 -10.88
C HIS A 48 -6.08 -0.05 -10.92
N ALA A 49 -6.63 -0.78 -9.96
CA ALA A 49 -8.07 -1.11 -9.89
C ALA A 49 -9.02 0.06 -9.56
N ALA A 50 -8.50 1.29 -9.55
CA ALA A 50 -9.26 2.52 -9.28
C ALA A 50 -10.14 2.48 -8.02
N ILE A 51 -9.77 1.67 -7.02
CA ILE A 51 -10.54 1.46 -5.77
C ILE A 51 -10.90 2.79 -5.09
N GLY A 52 -9.98 3.76 -5.10
CA GLY A 52 -10.20 5.09 -4.53
C GLY A 52 -11.36 5.86 -5.16
N ASN A 53 -11.65 5.67 -6.46
CA ASN A 53 -12.77 6.34 -7.12
C ASN A 53 -14.13 5.82 -6.61
N CYS A 54 -14.17 4.56 -6.17
CA CYS A 54 -15.36 3.96 -5.58
C CYS A 54 -15.55 4.37 -4.11
N GLU A 55 -14.44 4.56 -3.37
CA GLU A 55 -14.47 4.97 -1.98
C GLU A 55 -14.72 6.46 -1.78
N TYR A 56 -14.21 7.29 -2.69
CA TYR A 56 -14.30 8.75 -2.63
C TYR A 56 -14.83 9.30 -3.96
N PRO A 57 -16.07 8.95 -4.35
CA PRO A 57 -16.61 9.36 -5.64
C PRO A 57 -16.91 10.86 -5.66
N THR A 58 -16.72 11.49 -6.82
CA THR A 58 -17.16 12.88 -7.04
C THR A 58 -18.70 13.02 -6.91
N TYR A 59 -19.44 11.97 -7.30
CA TYR A 59 -20.90 11.91 -7.22
C TYR A 59 -21.38 10.50 -6.83
N GLY A 60 -22.48 10.42 -6.08
CA GLY A 60 -23.10 9.16 -5.67
C GLY A 60 -22.66 8.68 -4.29
N ALA A 61 -23.09 7.48 -3.92
CA ALA A 61 -22.80 6.90 -2.61
C ALA A 61 -21.42 6.20 -2.62
N PRO A 62 -20.54 6.48 -1.64
CA PRO A 62 -19.26 5.80 -1.51
C PRO A 62 -19.45 4.32 -1.22
N ARG A 63 -18.50 3.49 -1.70
CA ARG A 63 -18.46 2.04 -1.49
C ARG A 63 -17.13 1.67 -0.85
N GLN A 64 -17.16 0.92 0.25
CA GLN A 64 -15.97 0.50 1.00
C GLN A 64 -15.24 -0.67 0.32
N VAL A 65 -14.78 -0.46 -0.91
CA VAL A 65 -14.23 -1.52 -1.76
C VAL A 65 -12.94 -2.11 -1.17
N ALA A 66 -12.04 -1.29 -0.61
CA ALA A 66 -10.81 -1.81 -0.01
C ALA A 66 -11.11 -2.68 1.21
N ARG A 67 -12.03 -2.26 2.09
CA ARG A 67 -12.47 -3.08 3.22
C ARG A 67 -13.06 -4.41 2.75
N THR A 68 -14.02 -4.38 1.82
CA THR A 68 -14.65 -5.61 1.31
C THR A 68 -13.63 -6.57 0.68
N PHE A 69 -12.66 -6.03 -0.06
CA PHE A 69 -11.57 -6.82 -0.62
C PHE A 69 -10.69 -7.44 0.46
N MET A 70 -10.28 -6.66 1.46
CA MET A 70 -9.47 -7.15 2.59
C MET A 70 -10.21 -8.22 3.39
N ASP A 71 -11.49 -8.02 3.70
CA ASP A 71 -12.32 -9.00 4.42
C ASP A 71 -12.41 -10.32 3.64
N ALA A 72 -12.58 -10.27 2.31
CA ALA A 72 -12.58 -11.45 1.45
C ALA A 72 -11.20 -12.17 1.44
N CYS A 73 -10.10 -11.41 1.44
CA CYS A 73 -8.75 -11.98 1.55
C CYS A 73 -8.53 -12.66 2.91
N ILE A 74 -8.92 -12.00 4.00
CA ILE A 74 -8.80 -12.53 5.36
C ILE A 74 -9.51 -13.88 5.47
N GLN A 75 -10.75 -13.95 5.00
CA GLN A 75 -11.53 -15.19 4.99
C GLN A 75 -10.91 -16.26 4.08
N ARG A 76 -10.49 -15.88 2.86
CA ARG A 76 -9.97 -16.83 1.87
C ARG A 76 -8.62 -17.45 2.26
N TYR A 77 -7.77 -16.68 2.94
CA TYR A 77 -6.42 -17.10 3.31
C TYR A 77 -6.26 -17.42 4.80
N ASP A 78 -7.37 -17.45 5.55
CA ASP A 78 -7.38 -17.72 7.00
C ASP A 78 -6.38 -16.82 7.75
N LEU A 79 -6.39 -15.53 7.43
CA LEU A 79 -5.44 -14.59 8.02
C LEU A 79 -5.89 -14.24 9.43
N ASN A 80 -5.00 -14.41 10.40
CA ASN A 80 -5.23 -13.94 11.76
C ASN A 80 -5.14 -12.41 11.81
N VAL A 81 -6.25 -11.75 12.14
CA VAL A 81 -6.35 -10.29 12.27
C VAL A 81 -6.96 -9.93 13.61
N TRP A 82 -6.68 -8.72 14.08
CA TRP A 82 -7.35 -8.18 15.26
C TRP A 82 -8.72 -7.61 14.89
N ASP A 83 -9.71 -7.77 15.78
CA ASP A 83 -11.08 -7.27 15.57
C ASP A 83 -11.16 -5.74 15.50
N THR A 84 -10.22 -5.06 16.14
CA THR A 84 -10.11 -3.60 16.15
C THR A 84 -8.77 -3.15 15.58
N PRO A 85 -8.74 -2.09 14.75
CA PRO A 85 -7.49 -1.47 14.35
C PRO A 85 -6.67 -1.08 15.59
N ALA A 86 -5.37 -1.33 15.55
CA ALA A 86 -4.48 -0.77 16.56
C ALA A 86 -4.47 0.76 16.42
N GLU A 87 -4.46 1.50 17.54
CA GLU A 87 -4.28 2.95 17.54
C GLU A 87 -2.83 3.35 17.18
N ALA A 88 -1.86 2.47 17.48
CA ALA A 88 -0.46 2.67 17.15
C ALA A 88 0.16 1.46 16.44
N LEU A 89 1.09 1.75 15.52
CA LEU A 89 1.91 0.76 14.83
C LEU A 89 3.40 1.00 15.09
N SER A 90 4.15 -0.09 15.14
CA SER A 90 5.62 -0.09 15.10
C SER A 90 6.06 -1.01 13.97
N LEU A 91 6.67 -0.44 12.93
CA LEU A 91 7.00 -1.13 11.70
C LEU A 91 8.48 -1.03 11.41
N ARG A 92 9.08 -2.17 11.04
CA ARG A 92 10.39 -2.23 10.41
C ARG A 92 10.22 -2.34 8.90
N LEU A 93 10.80 -1.39 8.18
CA LEU A 93 10.82 -1.36 6.73
C LEU A 93 12.20 -1.66 6.20
N VAL A 94 12.28 -2.52 5.18
CA VAL A 94 13.49 -2.69 4.38
C VAL A 94 13.20 -2.25 2.96
N VAL A 95 13.78 -1.11 2.58
CA VAL A 95 13.66 -0.54 1.24
C VAL A 95 14.89 -0.94 0.44
N ARG A 96 14.68 -1.49 -0.76
CA ARG A 96 15.75 -1.83 -1.72
C ARG A 96 15.61 -1.00 -2.99
N GLY A 97 16.73 -0.74 -3.67
CA GLY A 97 16.74 -0.03 -4.95
C GLY A 97 17.80 1.08 -5.00
N ARG A 98 17.55 2.14 -5.77
CA ARG A 98 18.36 3.36 -5.76
C ARG A 98 17.90 4.24 -4.59
N VAL A 99 18.46 4.00 -3.41
CA VAL A 99 18.04 4.63 -2.14
C VAL A 99 19.18 5.29 -1.37
N THR A 100 20.44 5.14 -1.80
CA THR A 100 21.59 5.83 -1.20
C THR A 100 22.07 6.97 -2.08
N GLY A 101 22.59 8.05 -1.47
CA GLY A 101 23.08 9.21 -2.22
C GLY A 101 21.98 10.05 -2.86
N VAL A 102 20.70 9.77 -2.55
CA VAL A 102 19.52 10.43 -3.13
C VAL A 102 18.67 11.17 -2.10
N GLY A 103 19.20 11.36 -0.88
CA GLY A 103 18.49 12.04 0.21
C GLY A 103 17.41 11.22 0.91
N TYR A 104 17.33 9.90 0.67
CA TYR A 104 16.26 9.03 1.19
C TYR A 104 16.09 9.09 2.72
N ARG A 105 17.20 8.98 3.46
CA ARG A 105 17.18 9.02 4.94
C ARG A 105 16.71 10.36 5.48
N GLU A 106 17.09 11.45 4.82
CA GLU A 106 16.67 12.80 5.20
C GLU A 106 15.20 13.03 4.88
N TRP A 107 14.76 12.56 3.71
CA TRP A 107 13.37 12.58 3.31
C TRP A 107 12.50 11.85 4.33
N LEU A 108 12.89 10.64 4.76
CA LEU A 108 12.20 9.90 5.82
C LEU A 108 12.18 10.67 7.13
N ARG A 109 13.33 11.18 7.58
CA ARG A 109 13.43 11.93 8.85
C ARG A 109 12.49 13.13 8.87
N ARG A 110 12.42 13.88 7.77
CA ARG A 110 11.52 15.04 7.65
C ARG A 110 10.05 14.63 7.76
N HIS A 111 9.62 13.60 7.02
CA HIS A 111 8.22 13.16 7.08
C HIS A 111 7.87 12.54 8.43
N ALA A 112 8.75 11.70 8.99
CA ALA A 112 8.54 11.11 10.30
C ALA A 112 8.35 12.20 11.38
N ARG A 113 9.19 13.23 11.38
CA ARG A 113 9.03 14.38 12.29
C ARG A 113 7.73 15.13 12.08
N ASN A 114 7.37 15.41 10.83
CA ASN A 114 6.11 16.09 10.51
C ASN A 114 4.88 15.29 10.96
N TYR A 115 5.00 13.97 10.97
CA TYR A 115 3.92 13.06 11.37
C TYR A 115 3.98 12.67 12.86
N GLY A 116 4.93 13.20 13.64
CA GLY A 116 5.08 12.87 15.05
C GLY A 116 5.51 11.42 15.30
N LEU A 117 6.23 10.81 14.36
CA LEU A 117 6.70 9.43 14.47
C LEU A 117 8.07 9.32 15.15
N ASP A 118 8.20 8.29 15.96
CA ASP A 118 9.43 7.86 16.61
C ASP A 118 10.19 6.85 15.74
N GLY A 119 11.50 6.71 15.99
CA GLY A 119 12.30 5.62 15.46
C GLY A 119 13.58 6.09 14.77
N TRP A 120 14.02 5.32 13.78
CA TRP A 120 15.31 5.58 13.13
C TRP A 120 15.41 5.06 11.71
N VAL A 121 16.41 5.56 10.99
CA VAL A 121 16.77 5.07 9.66
C VAL A 121 18.28 4.89 9.52
N ARG A 122 18.70 3.83 8.82
CA ARG A 122 20.10 3.60 8.43
C ARG A 122 20.22 3.03 7.02
N ASN A 123 21.41 3.13 6.45
CA ASN A 123 21.74 2.35 5.26
C ASN A 123 22.16 0.93 5.71
N ARG A 124 21.61 -0.11 5.08
CA ARG A 124 22.05 -1.50 5.24
C ARG A 124 23.12 -1.89 4.20
N GLY A 125 23.45 -0.99 3.27
CA GLY A 125 24.46 -1.14 2.24
C GLY A 125 24.33 -0.05 1.17
N ARG A 126 24.87 -0.28 -0.03
CA ARG A 126 24.76 0.67 -1.18
C ARG A 126 23.37 0.72 -1.84
N ARG A 127 22.52 -0.28 -1.64
CA ARG A 127 21.22 -0.37 -2.34
C ARG A 127 20.05 -0.67 -1.40
N SER A 128 20.24 -0.46 -0.10
CA SER A 128 19.18 -0.72 0.88
C SER A 128 19.23 0.24 2.06
N VAL A 129 18.04 0.64 2.48
CA VAL A 129 17.76 1.42 3.68
C VAL A 129 16.88 0.55 4.59
N GLU A 130 17.21 0.55 5.88
CA GLU A 130 16.38 -0.03 6.93
C GLU A 130 15.83 1.10 7.80
N VAL A 131 14.56 1.00 8.13
CA VAL A 131 13.80 2.00 8.88
C VAL A 131 13.03 1.29 9.98
N VAL A 132 12.96 1.89 11.15
CA VAL A 132 11.92 1.59 12.14
C VAL A 132 11.14 2.87 12.36
N ILE A 133 9.81 2.79 12.22
CA ILE A 133 8.87 3.88 12.56
C ILE A 133 7.90 3.37 13.62
N ALA A 134 7.56 4.23 14.57
CA ALA A 134 6.55 3.94 15.57
C ALA A 134 5.69 5.17 15.90
N GLY A 135 4.39 4.98 16.06
CA GLY A 135 3.46 6.06 16.37
C GLY A 135 2.03 5.71 15.95
N GLU A 136 1.20 6.73 15.84
CA GLU A 136 -0.20 6.60 15.40
C GLU A 136 -0.33 5.81 14.09
N THR A 137 -1.31 4.90 14.04
CA THR A 137 -1.49 3.96 12.93
C THR A 137 -1.62 4.66 11.59
N VAL A 138 -2.39 5.75 11.53
CA VAL A 138 -2.57 6.54 10.30
C VAL A 138 -1.26 7.14 9.84
N ALA A 139 -0.50 7.75 10.75
CA ALA A 139 0.79 8.37 10.46
C ALA A 139 1.85 7.37 10.01
N ALA A 140 1.98 6.25 10.74
CA ALA A 140 2.94 5.20 10.43
C ALA A 140 2.63 4.53 9.09
N SER A 141 1.35 4.21 8.84
CA SER A 141 0.88 3.64 7.57
C SER A 141 1.11 4.59 6.40
N ALA A 142 0.82 5.88 6.57
CA ALA A 142 1.04 6.89 5.52
C ALA A 142 2.52 7.01 5.13
N LEU A 143 3.43 7.04 6.12
CA LEU A 143 4.86 7.08 5.82
C LEU A 143 5.37 5.78 5.20
N ALA A 144 4.87 4.63 5.64
CA ALA A 144 5.20 3.34 5.05
C ALA A 144 4.77 3.25 3.57
N ALA A 145 3.56 3.71 3.25
CA ALA A 145 3.07 3.80 1.88
C ALA A 145 3.90 4.78 1.03
N ALA A 146 4.20 5.97 1.56
CA ALA A 146 5.02 6.96 0.86
C ALA A 146 6.45 6.46 0.56
N ALA A 147 6.99 5.56 1.40
CA ALA A 147 8.31 4.94 1.19
C ALA A 147 8.35 4.03 -0.06
N VAL A 148 7.21 3.64 -0.64
CA VAL A 148 7.20 2.94 -1.93
C VAL A 148 7.68 3.85 -3.07
N LEU A 149 7.37 5.15 -2.99
CA LEU A 149 7.80 6.15 -3.97
C LEU A 149 9.15 6.75 -3.59
N GLY A 150 9.30 7.16 -2.33
CA GLY A 150 10.47 7.87 -1.83
C GLY A 150 10.65 9.28 -2.43
N PRO A 151 11.82 9.91 -2.25
CA PRO A 151 12.12 11.22 -2.85
C PRO A 151 12.32 11.13 -4.37
N THR A 152 12.18 12.25 -5.07
CA THR A 152 12.22 12.36 -6.55
C THR A 152 13.37 11.62 -7.26
N ARG A 153 14.57 11.56 -6.65
CA ARG A 153 15.75 10.90 -7.25
C ARG A 153 15.88 9.42 -6.87
N ALA A 154 15.04 8.94 -5.95
CA ALA A 154 15.03 7.54 -5.56
C ALA A 154 14.32 6.69 -6.60
N ARG A 155 14.70 5.41 -6.64
CA ARG A 155 13.95 4.38 -7.35
C ARG A 155 13.89 3.15 -6.45
N PRO A 156 12.99 3.11 -5.46
CA PRO A 156 12.70 1.91 -4.71
C PRO A 156 12.23 0.81 -5.67
N THR A 157 12.72 -0.41 -5.48
CA THR A 157 12.32 -1.59 -6.25
C THR A 157 11.58 -2.60 -5.40
N SER A 158 11.64 -2.45 -4.07
CA SER A 158 10.96 -3.29 -3.10
C SER A 158 10.92 -2.56 -1.76
N VAL A 159 9.77 -2.64 -1.10
CA VAL A 159 9.59 -2.26 0.30
C VAL A 159 8.96 -3.46 0.99
N THR A 160 9.63 -4.00 2.00
CA THR A 160 9.03 -5.01 2.88
C THR A 160 8.74 -4.36 4.22
N THR A 161 7.63 -4.73 4.85
CA THR A 161 7.22 -4.21 6.16
C THR A 161 6.98 -5.37 7.12
N GLU A 162 7.33 -5.18 8.38
CA GLU A 162 7.18 -6.17 9.45
C GLU A 162 6.80 -5.45 10.74
N HIS A 163 5.86 -6.01 11.50
CA HIS A 163 5.55 -5.51 12.85
C HIS A 163 6.72 -5.81 13.78
N VAL A 164 7.10 -4.82 14.58
CA VAL A 164 8.15 -4.95 15.59
C VAL A 164 7.67 -4.37 16.91
N GLU A 165 8.38 -4.68 18.00
CA GLU A 165 8.16 -4.00 19.26
C GLU A 165 8.46 -2.50 19.14
N ARG A 166 7.76 -1.69 19.94
CA ARG A 166 7.95 -0.24 19.93
C ARG A 166 9.40 0.09 20.34
N PRO A 167 10.17 0.82 19.52
CA PRO A 167 11.51 1.23 19.88
C PRO A 167 11.46 2.19 21.08
N ALA A 168 12.39 2.03 22.03
CA ALA A 168 12.63 2.97 23.11
C ALA A 168 13.41 4.20 22.62
N VAL A 169 12.89 4.86 21.57
CA VAL A 169 13.50 6.03 20.94
C VAL A 169 12.44 7.12 20.88
N THR A 170 12.77 8.33 21.33
CA THR A 170 11.92 9.51 21.16
C THR A 170 12.37 10.32 19.96
N GLY A 171 11.42 10.69 19.12
CA GLY A 171 11.64 11.34 17.84
C GLY A 171 12.29 10.41 16.81
N PHE A 172 12.59 10.99 15.64
CA PHE A 172 13.15 10.25 14.52
C PHE A 172 14.57 10.69 14.18
N THR A 173 15.50 9.72 14.13
CA THR A 173 16.93 9.97 13.94
C THR A 173 17.58 9.13 12.84
N ILE A 174 18.69 9.63 12.29
CA ILE A 174 19.49 8.89 11.30
C ILE A 174 20.68 8.26 12.03
N VAL A 175 20.79 6.94 11.98
CA VAL A 175 21.83 6.19 12.70
C VAL A 175 22.80 5.48 11.76
N LYS A 176 24.00 5.19 12.27
CA LYS A 176 24.97 4.32 11.58
C LYS A 176 24.74 2.84 11.90
N ARG A 177 24.40 2.53 13.14
CA ARG A 177 24.08 1.19 13.65
C ARG A 177 22.72 1.23 14.34
N PRO A 178 21.93 0.15 14.30
CA PRO A 178 20.68 0.10 15.05
C PRO A 178 20.98 0.30 16.56
N PRO A 179 20.11 0.98 17.31
CA PRO A 179 20.17 0.97 18.77
C PRO A 179 20.18 -0.49 19.26
N GLN A 180 21.02 -0.81 20.25
CA GLN A 180 21.20 -2.18 20.75
C GLN A 180 19.90 -2.83 21.27
N GLU A 181 18.89 -2.02 21.57
CA GLU A 181 17.58 -2.43 22.09
C GLU A 181 16.62 -3.02 21.03
N LEU A 182 17.00 -3.07 19.75
CA LEU A 182 16.11 -3.48 18.64
C LEU A 182 16.59 -4.67 17.81
N ALA A 183 17.65 -5.35 18.26
CA ALA A 183 18.21 -6.53 17.57
C ALA A 183 17.61 -7.87 18.04
N SER A 184 16.55 -7.86 18.85
CA SER A 184 15.93 -9.07 19.40
C SER A 184 14.57 -9.35 18.76
N VAL A 185 14.58 -9.87 17.53
CA VAL A 185 13.59 -10.86 17.07
C VAL A 185 14.36 -11.86 16.20
N ARG A 186 14.44 -13.10 16.67
CA ARG A 186 15.02 -14.25 15.95
C ARG A 186 14.02 -14.77 14.93
#